data_AF-A0A2I4C9I6-F1
#
_entry.id   AF-A0A2I4C9I6-F1
#
_cell.length_a   1.000
_cell.length_b   1.000
_cell.length_c   1.000
_cell.angle_alpha   90.00
_cell.angle_beta   90.00
_cell.angle_gamma   90.00
#
_symmetry.space_group_name_H-M   'P 1'
#
loop_
_entity.id
_entity.type
_entity.pdbx_description
1 polymer ?
#
loop_
_entity_poly.entity_id
_entity_poly.type
_entity_poly.pdbx_seq_one_letter_code
_entity_poly.pdbx_strand_id
1 'polypeptide(L)'
;MLLLLLHALTLCLANTLFAAGGFCMPLSDQGPHIAHGWGQVVRLRHLYSAKPGLHLLIGEDGQIHGSVEQTLYSLLEIRPVDPGLVVIRGAATTRFLCMERDGTLYSSHIYNKADCTFREQILADGYNVYTSDGHGVPLSLGTNQQRLQGVDRGAPALARFLPRINTLQQTLSAVPDVPDQPGTVQTEEGMDVMDSFGKISQIIRSPSFHKS
;
A
#
# COMPACT_ATOMS: atom_id res chain seq x y z
N MET A 1 0.14 31.24 66.89
CA MET A 1 0.55 29.92 66.35
C MET A 1 -0.59 29.15 65.70
N LEU A 2 -1.74 28.95 66.37
CA LEU A 2 -2.85 28.16 65.81
C LEU A 2 -3.45 28.72 64.50
N LEU A 3 -3.58 30.05 64.39
CA LEU A 3 -4.13 30.70 63.19
C LEU A 3 -3.22 30.58 61.95
N LEU A 4 -1.90 30.61 62.16
CA LEU A 4 -0.88 30.42 61.12
C LEU A 4 -0.86 28.97 60.60
N LEU A 5 -1.03 28.00 61.51
CA LEU A 5 -1.18 26.59 61.16
C LEU A 5 -2.44 26.34 60.33
N LEU A 6 -3.56 26.99 60.65
CA LEU A 6 -4.80 26.88 59.90
C LEU A 6 -4.66 27.44 58.47
N HIS A 7 -4.00 28.59 58.32
CA HIS A 7 -3.77 29.21 57.01
C HIS A 7 -2.81 28.38 56.14
N ALA A 8 -1.75 27.83 56.74
CA ALA A 8 -0.83 26.94 56.06
C ALA A 8 -1.54 25.65 55.59
N LEU A 9 -2.41 25.08 56.43
CA LEU A 9 -3.19 23.89 56.08
C LEU A 9 -4.16 24.17 54.92
N THR A 10 -4.85 25.32 54.93
CA THR A 10 -5.74 25.71 53.83
C THR A 10 -5.00 25.93 52.50
N LEU A 11 -3.79 26.52 52.53
CA LEU A 11 -2.96 26.70 51.35
C LEU A 11 -2.43 25.36 50.82
N CYS A 12 -2.03 24.44 51.72
CA CYS A 12 -1.65 23.08 51.35
C CYS A 12 -2.81 22.33 50.69
N LEU A 13 -4.00 22.37 51.29
CA LEU A 13 -5.17 21.68 50.74
C LEU A 13 -5.58 22.25 49.37
N ALA A 14 -5.55 23.58 49.20
CA ALA A 14 -5.85 24.24 47.92
C ALA A 14 -4.83 23.85 46.83
N ASN A 15 -3.53 23.81 47.14
CA ASN A 15 -2.50 23.39 46.20
C ASN A 15 -2.60 21.89 45.83
N THR A 16 -3.01 21.04 46.78
CA THR A 16 -3.26 19.62 46.48
C THR A 16 -4.52 19.41 45.64
N LEU A 17 -5.56 20.23 45.81
CA LEU A 17 -6.75 20.20 44.96
C LEU A 17 -6.45 20.67 43.53
N PHE A 18 -5.55 21.65 43.35
CA PHE A 18 -5.16 22.13 42.01
C PHE A 18 -4.21 21.17 41.28
N ALA A 19 -3.47 20.32 42.02
CA ALA A 19 -2.62 19.27 41.46
C ALA A 19 -3.38 17.98 41.10
N ALA A 20 -4.61 17.81 41.60
CA ALA A 20 -5.46 16.66 41.32
C ALA A 20 -6.24 16.83 40.02
N GLY A 21 -5.54 16.59 38.90
CA GLY A 21 -6.08 15.76 37.82
C GLY A 21 -7.18 16.36 36.96
N GLY A 22 -6.80 17.27 36.06
CA GLY A 22 -7.42 17.29 34.74
C GLY A 22 -7.11 15.93 34.07
N PHE A 23 -8.05 14.98 34.15
CA PHE A 23 -7.98 13.76 33.37
C PHE A 23 -8.20 14.13 31.90
N CYS A 24 -7.13 14.50 31.20
CA CYS A 24 -7.14 14.45 29.75
C CYS A 24 -7.28 12.98 29.36
N MET A 25 -8.51 12.54 29.09
CA MET A 25 -8.69 11.31 28.34
C MET A 25 -8.14 11.56 26.93
N PRO A 26 -7.20 10.74 26.43
CA PRO A 26 -6.80 10.86 25.05
C PRO A 26 -8.04 10.65 24.18
N LEU A 27 -8.24 11.54 23.21
CA LEU A 27 -9.30 11.40 22.22
C LEU A 27 -9.14 10.02 21.58
N SER A 28 -10.19 9.19 21.66
CA SER A 28 -10.18 7.87 21.01
C SER A 28 -10.06 8.11 19.51
N ASP A 29 -8.92 7.76 18.93
CA ASP A 29 -8.66 7.86 17.50
C ASP A 29 -9.59 6.89 16.75
N GLN A 30 -10.64 7.44 16.15
CA GLN A 30 -11.63 6.70 15.38
C GLN A 30 -11.11 6.52 13.96
N GLY A 31 -10.26 5.50 13.77
CA GLY A 31 -9.89 5.02 12.46
C GLY A 31 -9.41 3.57 12.53
N PRO A 32 -9.97 2.63 11.75
CA PRO A 32 -9.51 1.24 11.69
C PRO A 32 -8.06 1.08 11.17
N HIS A 33 -7.37 2.18 10.87
CA HIS A 33 -5.99 2.23 10.39
C HIS A 33 -4.96 2.71 11.43
N ILE A 34 -5.35 3.15 12.63
CA ILE A 34 -4.42 3.76 13.62
C ILE A 34 -4.25 2.92 14.90
N ALA A 35 -4.79 1.69 14.96
CA ALA A 35 -4.75 0.89 16.18
C ALA A 35 -3.35 0.32 16.57
N HIS A 36 -2.25 0.71 15.92
CA HIS A 36 -0.93 0.09 16.09
C HIS A 36 0.16 1.07 16.52
N GLY A 37 -0.20 2.10 17.29
CA GLY A 37 0.76 3.03 17.88
C GLY A 37 1.62 3.77 16.84
N TRP A 38 2.52 4.59 17.33
CA TRP A 38 3.57 5.21 16.53
C TRP A 38 4.68 4.18 16.19
N GLY A 39 4.29 2.91 16.00
CA GLY A 39 5.13 1.78 15.66
C GLY A 39 5.15 1.60 14.14
N GLN A 40 6.33 1.31 13.60
CA GLN A 40 6.59 1.08 12.18
C GLN A 40 5.51 0.20 11.51
N VAL A 41 4.54 0.83 10.83
CA VAL A 41 3.44 0.11 10.16
C VAL A 41 3.99 -0.64 8.96
N VAL A 42 3.83 -1.96 8.96
CA VAL A 42 4.13 -2.81 7.80
C VAL A 42 3.06 -2.56 6.74
N ARG A 43 3.48 -2.20 5.52
CA ARG A 43 2.58 -1.95 4.39
C ARG A 43 2.56 -3.17 3.47
N LEU A 44 1.38 -3.68 3.16
CA LEU A 44 1.18 -4.69 2.11
C LEU A 44 0.81 -3.99 0.81
N ARG A 45 1.69 -4.03 -0.20
CA ARG A 45 1.52 -3.29 -1.47
C ARG A 45 2.06 -4.09 -2.66
N HIS A 46 1.57 -3.77 -3.84
CA HIS A 46 2.19 -4.16 -5.11
C HIS A 46 3.00 -2.99 -5.65
N LEU A 47 4.30 -3.18 -5.90
CA LEU A 47 5.15 -2.12 -6.47
C LEU A 47 5.02 -2.11 -8.00
N TYR A 48 4.20 -1.19 -8.54
CA TYR A 48 3.95 -1.07 -9.97
C TYR A 48 4.89 -0.07 -10.64
N SER A 49 5.66 -0.52 -11.63
CA SER A 49 6.49 0.36 -12.45
C SER A 49 5.73 0.77 -13.72
N ALA A 50 5.44 2.06 -13.87
CA ALA A 50 4.55 2.57 -14.91
C ALA A 50 5.14 2.51 -16.32
N LYS A 51 6.45 2.74 -16.49
CA LYS A 51 7.07 2.67 -17.83
C LYS A 51 7.00 1.27 -18.46
N PRO A 52 7.40 0.18 -17.75
CA PRO A 52 7.24 -1.16 -18.29
C PRO A 52 5.81 -1.71 -18.12
N GLY A 53 4.98 -1.11 -17.25
CA GLY A 53 3.63 -1.57 -16.97
C GLY A 53 3.57 -2.85 -16.14
N LEU A 54 4.55 -3.06 -15.24
CA LEU A 54 4.72 -4.32 -14.52
C LEU A 54 4.77 -4.11 -13.00
N HIS A 55 4.19 -5.05 -12.26
CA HIS A 55 4.32 -5.22 -10.82
C HIS A 55 5.56 -6.05 -10.51
N LEU A 56 6.43 -5.55 -9.63
CA LEU A 56 7.55 -6.34 -9.11
C LEU A 56 7.02 -7.58 -8.39
N LEU A 57 7.59 -8.73 -8.70
CA LEU A 57 7.24 -9.98 -8.06
C LEU A 57 8.48 -10.81 -7.73
N ILE A 58 8.36 -11.61 -6.69
CA ILE A 58 9.34 -12.63 -6.29
C ILE A 58 8.67 -13.97 -6.56
N GLY A 59 9.13 -14.69 -7.58
CA GLY A 59 8.61 -15.99 -7.97
C GLY A 59 8.83 -17.04 -6.89
N GLU A 60 8.08 -18.13 -6.97
CA GLU A 60 8.19 -19.26 -6.05
C GLU A 60 9.61 -19.86 -6.01
N ASP A 61 10.26 -19.89 -7.18
CA ASP A 61 11.66 -20.27 -7.39
C ASP A 61 12.67 -19.25 -6.82
N GLY A 62 12.20 -18.08 -6.41
CA GLY A 62 13.01 -16.96 -5.92
C GLY A 62 13.44 -15.97 -7.01
N GLN A 63 13.05 -16.18 -8.27
CA GLN A 63 13.42 -15.29 -9.35
C GLN A 63 12.62 -14.00 -9.32
N ILE A 64 13.29 -12.87 -9.56
CA ILE A 64 12.67 -11.55 -9.54
C ILE A 64 12.37 -11.11 -10.97
N HIS A 65 11.11 -10.79 -11.23
CA HIS A 65 10.66 -10.30 -12.53
C HIS A 65 9.41 -9.42 -12.37
N GLY A 66 8.79 -9.05 -13.49
CA GLY A 66 7.58 -8.23 -13.53
C GLY A 66 6.35 -9.02 -13.99
N SER A 67 5.18 -8.72 -13.44
CA SER A 67 3.88 -9.23 -13.89
C SER A 67 2.97 -8.08 -14.30
N VAL A 68 2.22 -8.23 -15.40
CA VAL A 68 1.24 -7.24 -15.83
C VAL A 68 0.14 -7.07 -14.78
N GLU A 69 -0.37 -8.19 -14.25
CA GLU A 69 -1.42 -8.22 -13.24
C GLU A 69 -0.88 -8.32 -11.81
N GLN A 70 -1.73 -8.01 -10.83
CA GLN A 70 -1.45 -8.36 -9.44
C GLN A 70 -1.51 -9.88 -9.28
N THR A 71 -0.56 -10.44 -8.58
CA THR A 71 -0.49 -11.86 -8.19
C THR A 71 -0.12 -11.98 -6.72
N LEU A 72 -0.36 -13.16 -6.12
CA LEU A 72 0.08 -13.45 -4.75
C LEU A 72 1.59 -13.25 -4.57
N TYR A 73 2.38 -13.55 -5.61
CA TYR A 73 3.84 -13.40 -5.65
C TYR A 73 4.32 -11.95 -5.82
N SER A 74 3.44 -11.06 -6.28
CA SER A 74 3.71 -9.62 -6.40
C SER A 74 3.29 -8.80 -5.17
N LEU A 75 2.69 -9.45 -4.17
CA LEU A 75 2.34 -8.82 -2.91
C LEU A 75 3.58 -8.72 -2.01
N LEU A 76 3.94 -7.50 -1.63
CA LEU A 76 5.16 -7.20 -0.89
C LEU A 76 4.83 -6.60 0.48
N GLU A 77 5.49 -7.11 1.50
CA GLU A 77 5.62 -6.50 2.82
C GLU A 77 6.73 -5.44 2.76
N ILE A 78 6.37 -4.18 2.98
CA ILE A 78 7.31 -3.07 3.09
C ILE A 78 7.36 -2.65 4.56
N ARG A 79 8.46 -3.00 5.23
CA ARG A 79 8.67 -2.72 6.65
C ARG A 79 9.69 -1.60 6.81
N PRO A 80 9.34 -0.47 7.45
CA PRO A 80 10.34 0.52 7.81
C PRO A 80 11.29 -0.05 8.87
N VAL A 81 12.58 0.20 8.71
CA VAL A 81 13.63 -0.26 9.64
C VAL A 81 14.37 0.90 10.31
N ASP A 82 14.52 2.01 9.61
CA ASP A 82 15.10 3.28 10.08
C ASP A 82 14.40 4.43 9.34
N PRO A 83 14.59 5.71 9.72
CA PRO A 83 14.00 6.85 9.01
C PRO A 83 14.32 6.84 7.51
N GLY A 84 13.28 6.68 6.69
CA GLY A 84 13.39 6.59 5.24
C GLY A 84 14.01 5.28 4.71
N LEU A 85 14.36 4.33 5.57
CA LEU A 85 14.86 3.01 5.16
C LEU A 85 13.80 1.94 5.36
N VAL A 86 13.69 1.05 4.38
CA VAL A 86 12.74 -0.04 4.36
C VAL A 86 13.42 -1.35 3.98
N VAL A 87 12.83 -2.43 4.45
CA VAL A 87 13.06 -3.79 3.97
C VAL A 87 11.81 -4.22 3.20
N ILE A 88 12.03 -4.83 2.04
CA ILE A 88 10.97 -5.32 1.16
C ILE A 88 11.03 -6.85 1.15
N ARG A 89 9.90 -7.51 1.43
CA ARG A 89 9.80 -8.97 1.50
C ARG A 89 8.58 -9.47 0.75
N GLY A 90 8.72 -10.56 0.01
CA GLY A 90 7.58 -11.22 -0.64
C GLY A 90 6.66 -11.84 0.40
N ALA A 91 5.37 -11.46 0.40
CA ALA A 91 4.41 -11.97 1.37
C ALA A 91 4.18 -13.49 1.18
N ALA A 92 4.02 -13.93 -0.07
CA ALA A 92 3.83 -15.35 -0.39
C ALA A 92 5.12 -16.18 -0.26
N THR A 93 6.25 -15.65 -0.72
CA THR A 93 7.51 -16.42 -0.80
C THR A 93 8.36 -16.33 0.45
N THR A 94 8.06 -15.41 1.36
CA THR A 94 8.83 -15.16 2.59
C THR A 94 10.27 -14.71 2.38
N ARG A 95 10.65 -14.40 1.14
CA ARG A 95 12.00 -13.99 0.74
C ARG A 95 12.16 -12.48 0.74
N PHE A 96 13.30 -12.00 1.23
CA PHE A 96 13.72 -10.61 1.12
C PHE A 96 14.10 -10.29 -0.32
N LEU A 97 13.70 -9.10 -0.78
CA LEU A 97 14.25 -8.49 -1.98
C LEU A 97 15.62 -7.91 -1.62
N CYS A 98 16.65 -8.32 -2.35
CA CYS A 98 18.02 -7.88 -2.12
C CYS A 98 18.67 -7.48 -3.45
N MET A 99 19.80 -6.79 -3.35
CA MET A 99 20.49 -6.22 -4.49
C MET A 99 22.00 -6.39 -4.35
N GLU A 100 22.64 -6.87 -5.41
CA GLU A 100 24.10 -6.90 -5.53
C GLU A 100 24.66 -5.52 -5.88
N ARG A 101 25.98 -5.34 -5.79
CA ARG A 101 26.65 -4.05 -6.04
C ARG A 101 26.43 -3.51 -7.47
N ASP A 102 26.31 -4.39 -8.45
CA ASP A 102 26.03 -4.03 -9.84
C ASP A 102 24.53 -3.69 -10.07
N GLY A 103 23.71 -3.80 -9.02
CA GLY A 103 22.28 -3.61 -9.00
C GLY A 103 21.48 -4.80 -9.53
N THR A 104 22.09 -5.97 -9.71
CA THR A 104 21.36 -7.22 -9.98
C THR A 104 20.49 -7.55 -8.78
N LEU A 105 19.21 -7.81 -9.02
CA LEU A 105 18.27 -8.16 -7.96
C LEU A 105 18.31 -9.66 -7.72
N TYR A 106 18.30 -10.04 -6.45
CA TYR A 106 18.16 -11.42 -6.03
C TYR A 106 17.24 -11.51 -4.82
N SER A 107 16.78 -12.72 -4.51
CA SER A 107 15.96 -12.95 -3.33
C SER A 107 16.66 -13.87 -2.34
N SER A 108 16.45 -13.63 -1.04
CA SER A 108 17.09 -14.41 0.03
C SER A 108 16.12 -14.70 1.16
N HIS A 109 16.20 -15.90 1.75
CA HIS A 109 15.50 -16.21 2.99
C HIS A 109 16.17 -15.58 4.22
N ILE A 110 17.46 -15.26 4.11
CA ILE A 110 18.26 -14.68 5.17
C ILE A 110 18.42 -13.19 4.90
N TYR A 111 18.06 -12.37 5.88
CA TYR A 111 18.21 -10.92 5.80
C TYR A 111 19.69 -10.51 5.86
N ASN A 112 20.13 -9.74 4.86
CA ASN A 112 21.42 -9.06 4.85
C ASN A 112 21.18 -7.54 4.80
N LYS A 113 21.66 -6.80 5.81
CA LYS A 113 21.43 -5.35 5.89
C LYS A 113 22.02 -4.59 4.70
N ALA A 114 23.20 -4.96 4.22
CA ALA A 114 23.87 -4.25 3.13
C ALA A 114 23.12 -4.39 1.79
N ASP A 115 22.54 -5.58 1.53
CA ASP A 115 21.95 -5.89 0.24
C ASP A 115 20.44 -5.74 0.20
N CYS A 116 19.75 -5.93 1.34
CA CYS A 116 18.29 -6.03 1.42
C CYS A 116 17.61 -4.79 2.06
N THR A 117 18.37 -3.72 2.31
CA THR A 117 17.85 -2.45 2.84
C THR A 117 17.82 -1.40 1.74
N PHE A 118 16.69 -0.70 1.63
CA PHE A 118 16.49 0.34 0.63
C PHE A 118 16.07 1.65 1.27
N ARG A 119 16.62 2.76 0.79
CA ARG A 119 16.12 4.11 1.03
C ARG A 119 14.91 4.37 0.15
N GLU A 120 13.75 4.57 0.77
CA GLU A 120 12.52 4.96 0.11
C GLU A 120 12.44 6.49 0.02
N GLN A 121 12.33 7.01 -1.21
CA GLN A 121 12.13 8.42 -1.48
C GLN A 121 10.88 8.62 -2.33
N ILE A 122 9.97 9.48 -1.87
CA ILE A 122 8.81 9.91 -2.63
C ILE A 122 9.23 11.09 -3.52
N LEU A 123 8.98 10.99 -4.81
CA LEU A 123 9.27 12.02 -5.80
C LEU A 123 8.12 13.04 -5.90
N ALA A 124 8.39 14.19 -6.51
CA ALA A 124 7.43 15.29 -6.61
C ALA A 124 6.13 14.93 -7.36
N ASP A 125 6.18 13.93 -8.24
CA ASP A 125 5.04 13.40 -8.99
C ASP A 125 4.38 12.17 -8.32
N GLY A 126 4.74 11.86 -7.08
CA GLY A 126 4.08 10.85 -6.25
C GLY A 126 4.56 9.41 -6.44
N TYR A 127 5.55 9.17 -7.30
CA TYR A 127 6.20 7.86 -7.39
C TYR A 127 7.27 7.69 -6.32
N ASN A 128 7.51 6.45 -5.91
CA ASN A 128 8.59 6.09 -5.00
C ASN A 128 9.79 5.56 -5.79
N VAL A 129 10.98 5.90 -5.31
CA VAL A 129 12.24 5.26 -5.71
C VAL A 129 12.83 4.58 -4.49
N TYR A 130 13.32 3.36 -4.69
CA TYR A 130 13.98 2.56 -3.67
C TYR A 130 15.44 2.41 -4.05
N THR A 131 16.36 3.00 -3.29
CA THR A 131 17.80 2.94 -3.57
C THR A 131 18.47 2.04 -2.55
N SER A 132 19.28 1.07 -2.97
CA SER A 132 20.04 0.23 -2.04
C SER A 132 20.85 1.13 -1.09
N ASP A 133 20.69 0.94 0.22
CA ASP A 133 21.40 1.74 1.21
C ASP A 133 22.89 1.38 1.24
N GLY A 134 23.25 0.11 1.00
CA GLY A 134 24.64 -0.34 0.94
C GLY A 134 25.35 -0.03 -0.37
N HIS A 135 24.64 -0.02 -1.50
CA HIS A 135 25.26 0.08 -2.84
C HIS A 135 24.96 1.40 -3.57
N GLY A 136 23.96 2.18 -3.12
CA GLY A 136 23.59 3.44 -3.76
C GLY A 136 22.91 3.31 -5.13
N VAL A 137 22.57 2.09 -5.54
CA VAL A 137 21.95 1.79 -6.85
C VAL A 137 20.43 1.71 -6.71
N PRO A 138 19.64 2.35 -7.60
CA PRO A 138 18.19 2.27 -7.54
C PRO A 138 17.65 0.92 -8.00
N LEU A 139 16.65 0.42 -7.28
CA LEU A 139 15.83 -0.74 -7.62
C LEU A 139 15.18 -0.51 -8.99
N SER A 140 15.30 -1.46 -9.90
CA SER A 140 14.75 -1.36 -11.26
C SER A 140 14.43 -2.74 -11.81
N LEU A 141 13.31 -2.87 -12.52
CA LEU A 141 12.94 -4.10 -13.23
C LEU A 141 13.62 -4.23 -14.61
N GLY A 142 14.40 -3.23 -15.03
CA GLY A 142 15.12 -3.23 -16.30
C GLY A 142 16.48 -3.93 -16.23
N THR A 143 16.99 -4.34 -17.39
CA THR A 143 18.37 -4.85 -17.52
C THR A 143 19.40 -3.76 -17.22
N ASN A 144 20.65 -4.17 -16.94
CA ASN A 144 21.76 -3.23 -16.74
C ASN A 144 21.94 -2.26 -17.92
N GLN A 145 21.74 -2.73 -19.16
CA GLN A 145 21.78 -1.86 -20.34
C GLN A 145 20.65 -0.82 -20.35
N GLN A 146 19.42 -1.22 -20.00
CA GLN A 146 18.29 -0.30 -19.91
C GLN A 146 18.46 0.73 -18.79
N ARG A 147 19.14 0.35 -17.70
CA ARG A 147 19.50 1.27 -16.60
C ARG A 147 20.50 2.35 -17.05
N LEU A 148 21.45 1.99 -17.91
CA LEU A 148 22.45 2.91 -18.46
C LEU A 148 21.90 3.82 -19.57
N GLN A 149 20.87 3.37 -20.30
CA GLN A 149 20.26 4.12 -21.40
C GLN A 149 19.18 5.11 -20.95
N GLY A 150 18.64 4.95 -19.74
CA GLY A 150 17.60 5.82 -19.18
C GLY A 150 18.14 7.13 -18.63
N VAL A 151 18.74 7.98 -19.49
CA VAL A 151 19.11 9.36 -19.15
C VAL A 151 17.86 10.23 -19.12
N ASP A 152 17.01 10.03 -18.12
CA ASP A 152 16.00 11.02 -17.74
C ASP A 152 16.66 12.00 -16.75
N ARG A 153 16.26 13.28 -16.75
CA ARG A 153 16.69 14.28 -15.76
C ARG A 153 16.11 13.92 -14.38
N GLY A 154 16.63 12.88 -13.72
CA GLY A 154 16.12 12.32 -12.47
C GLY A 154 16.42 10.83 -12.30
N ALA A 155 15.73 10.16 -11.38
CA ALA A 155 15.85 8.71 -11.22
C ALA A 155 15.42 7.99 -12.52
N PRO A 156 16.12 6.91 -12.95
CA PRO A 156 15.79 6.17 -14.16
C PRO A 156 14.32 5.77 -14.14
N ALA A 157 13.61 5.94 -15.25
CA ALA A 157 12.16 5.76 -15.23
C ALA A 157 11.69 4.32 -14.91
N LEU A 158 12.57 3.33 -15.09
CA LEU A 158 12.36 1.94 -14.69
C LEU A 158 12.52 1.69 -13.18
N ALA A 159 13.05 2.68 -12.45
CA ALA A 159 13.24 2.66 -10.99
C ALA A 159 12.14 3.39 -10.21
N ARG A 160 11.08 3.83 -10.91
CA ARG A 160 9.95 4.56 -10.34
C ARG A 160 8.80 3.60 -10.12
N PHE A 161 8.33 3.49 -8.89
CA PHE A 161 7.27 2.57 -8.48
C PHE A 161 6.11 3.30 -7.84
N LEU A 162 4.89 2.89 -8.19
CA LEU A 162 3.66 3.30 -7.55
C LEU A 162 3.21 2.17 -6.59
N PRO A 163 3.19 2.37 -5.27
CA PRO A 163 2.70 1.37 -4.33
C PRO A 163 1.17 1.23 -4.42
N ARG A 164 0.69 0.18 -5.09
CA ARG A 164 -0.75 -0.11 -5.25
C ARG A 164 -1.28 -0.95 -4.09
N ILE A 165 -2.53 -0.69 -3.70
CA ILE A 165 -3.26 -1.54 -2.76
C ILE A 165 -3.51 -2.93 -3.36
N ASN A 166 -3.60 -3.94 -2.50
CA ASN A 166 -3.94 -5.30 -2.91
C ASN A 166 -5.44 -5.40 -3.22
N THR A 167 -5.78 -5.79 -4.45
CA THR A 167 -7.17 -5.99 -4.88
C THR A 167 -7.54 -7.47 -5.06
N LEU A 168 -6.62 -8.41 -4.83
CA LEU A 168 -6.85 -9.84 -5.08
C LEU A 168 -7.95 -10.44 -4.20
N GLN A 169 -8.12 -9.96 -2.96
CA GLN A 169 -9.22 -10.39 -2.08
C GLN A 169 -10.58 -9.80 -2.46
N GLN A 170 -10.61 -8.66 -3.15
CA GLN A 170 -11.85 -8.06 -3.65
C GLN A 170 -12.39 -8.86 -4.85
N THR A 171 -11.52 -9.40 -5.70
CA THR A 171 -11.92 -10.26 -6.83
C THR A 171 -12.56 -11.58 -6.37
N LEU A 172 -12.12 -12.13 -5.24
CA LEU A 172 -12.70 -13.36 -4.67
C LEU A 172 -14.01 -13.12 -3.91
N SER A 173 -14.27 -11.88 -3.49
CA SER A 173 -15.48 -11.48 -2.76
C SER A 173 -16.56 -10.89 -3.68
N ALA A 174 -16.19 -10.51 -4.90
CA ALA A 174 -17.13 -10.19 -5.97
C ALA A 174 -17.75 -11.50 -6.46
N VAL A 175 -18.75 -11.97 -5.74
CA VAL A 175 -19.69 -13.00 -6.19
C VAL A 175 -20.14 -12.60 -7.60
N PRO A 176 -19.93 -13.42 -8.64
CA PRO A 176 -20.65 -13.25 -9.89
C PRO A 176 -22.12 -13.45 -9.54
N ASP A 177 -22.97 -12.44 -9.80
CA ASP A 177 -24.41 -12.61 -9.75
C ASP A 177 -24.76 -13.84 -10.60
N VAL A 178 -25.10 -14.93 -9.91
CA VAL A 178 -25.58 -16.17 -10.52
C VAL A 178 -26.96 -15.82 -11.11
N PRO A 179 -27.18 -16.00 -12.42
CA PRO A 179 -28.54 -15.94 -12.95
C PRO A 179 -29.28 -17.16 -12.40
N ASP A 180 -30.24 -16.91 -11.51
CA ASP A 180 -31.20 -17.90 -11.06
C ASP A 180 -31.93 -18.48 -12.29
N GLN A 181 -31.67 -19.74 -12.61
CA GLN A 181 -32.49 -20.52 -13.54
C GLN A 181 -33.19 -21.63 -12.77
N PRO A 182 -34.49 -21.49 -12.47
CA PRO A 182 -35.32 -22.61 -12.10
C PRO A 182 -35.77 -23.34 -13.37
N GLY A 183 -35.32 -24.59 -13.54
CA GLY A 183 -35.89 -25.51 -14.52
C GLY A 183 -37.20 -26.09 -14.01
N THR A 184 -38.32 -25.59 -14.55
CA THR A 184 -39.68 -26.04 -14.26
C THR A 184 -40.01 -27.36 -14.96
N VAL A 185 -40.55 -28.34 -14.23
CA VAL A 185 -41.42 -29.39 -14.78
C VAL A 185 -42.87 -28.90 -14.68
N GLN A 186 -43.62 -29.10 -15.75
CA GLN A 186 -44.93 -28.52 -16.09
C GLN A 186 -46.04 -28.76 -15.05
N THR A 187 -46.98 -27.81 -14.91
CA THR A 187 -48.43 -27.95 -15.22
C THR A 187 -49.27 -26.75 -14.68
N GLU A 188 -50.16 -26.25 -15.54
CA GLU A 188 -51.43 -25.50 -15.33
C GLU A 188 -51.48 -23.98 -14.99
N GLU A 189 -52.13 -23.29 -15.96
CA GLU A 189 -53.09 -22.17 -15.92
C GLU A 189 -52.76 -20.79 -15.30
N GLY A 190 -53.10 -19.74 -16.08
CA GLY A 190 -53.64 -18.49 -15.54
C GLY A 190 -53.06 -17.17 -16.07
N MET A 191 -53.62 -16.69 -17.19
CA MET A 191 -53.91 -15.28 -17.57
C MET A 191 -52.87 -14.15 -17.36
N ASP A 192 -52.53 -13.52 -18.50
CA ASP A 192 -52.33 -12.09 -18.79
C ASP A 192 -51.72 -11.16 -17.73
N VAL A 193 -50.62 -10.47 -18.09
CA VAL A 193 -50.53 -8.99 -18.11
C VAL A 193 -49.31 -8.55 -18.93
N MET A 194 -49.54 -7.52 -19.73
CA MET A 194 -48.71 -6.95 -20.79
C MET A 194 -47.71 -5.87 -20.28
N ASP A 195 -46.50 -5.90 -20.84
CA ASP A 195 -45.55 -4.82 -21.21
C ASP A 195 -45.24 -3.64 -20.24
N SER A 196 -43.94 -3.37 -20.04
CA SER A 196 -43.45 -2.00 -19.82
C SER A 196 -41.96 -1.83 -20.13
N PHE A 197 -41.73 -1.33 -21.35
CA PHE A 197 -40.92 -0.17 -21.71
C PHE A 197 -39.59 0.11 -20.97
N GLY A 198 -38.53 0.36 -21.77
CA GLY A 198 -37.60 1.43 -21.42
C GLY A 198 -36.13 1.25 -21.78
N LYS A 199 -35.81 0.95 -23.03
CA LYS A 199 -34.46 1.04 -23.59
C LYS A 199 -33.93 2.49 -23.49
N ILE A 200 -32.89 2.74 -22.70
CA ILE A 200 -32.07 3.96 -22.81
C ILE A 200 -30.60 3.57 -22.83
N SER A 201 -30.10 3.31 -24.03
CA SER A 201 -28.68 3.48 -24.34
C SER A 201 -28.51 4.88 -24.92
N GLN A 202 -27.99 5.81 -24.10
CA GLN A 202 -27.45 7.06 -24.61
C GLN A 202 -25.96 7.18 -24.29
N ILE A 203 -25.22 6.98 -25.37
CA ILE A 203 -23.80 7.16 -25.62
C ILE A 203 -23.39 8.58 -25.22
N ILE A 204 -22.53 8.70 -24.21
CA ILE A 204 -21.86 9.98 -23.90
C ILE A 204 -20.68 10.12 -24.87
N ARG A 205 -20.82 11.03 -25.85
CA ARG A 205 -19.71 11.49 -26.71
C ARG A 205 -18.99 12.66 -26.02
N SER A 206 -17.70 12.49 -25.75
CA SER A 206 -16.80 13.57 -25.30
C SER A 206 -16.52 14.57 -26.43
N PRO A 207 -16.47 15.89 -26.18
CA PRO A 207 -16.15 16.87 -27.23
C PRO A 207 -14.64 17.01 -27.45
N SER A 208 -14.25 17.07 -28.72
CA SER A 208 -12.91 17.39 -29.22
C SER A 208 -12.72 18.90 -29.33
N PHE A 209 -11.59 19.43 -28.83
CA PHE A 209 -11.21 20.84 -28.98
C PHE A 209 -10.50 21.06 -30.32
N HIS A 210 -11.05 21.94 -31.16
CA HIS A 210 -10.35 22.51 -32.31
C HIS A 210 -9.51 23.71 -31.87
N LYS A 211 -8.29 23.75 -32.44
CA LYS A 211 -7.27 24.78 -32.32
C LYS A 211 -7.59 25.92 -33.29
N SER A 212 -7.38 27.16 -32.85
CA SER A 212 -7.20 28.37 -33.66
C SER A 212 -6.06 29.17 -33.07
#